data_AF-A0A2D8ESX6-F1
#
_entry.id   AF-A0A2D8ESX6-F1
#
_cell.length_a   1.000
_cell.length_b   1.000
_cell.length_c   1.000
_cell.angle_alpha   90.00
_cell.angle_beta   90.00
_cell.angle_gamma   90.00
#
_symmetry.space_group_name_H-M   'P 1'
#
loop_
_entity.id
_entity.type
_entity.pdbx_description
1 polymer ?
#
loop_
_entity_poly.entity_id
_entity_poly.type
_entity_poly.pdbx_seq_one_letter_code
_entity_poly.pdbx_strand_id
1 'polypeptide(L)' 'MDTKKWKSVAVDIDNYKIITAMGEKGFRRPGAMIAKLVDSELKTIAKKTGKSVDKLRADLLVQGGRKLNGR' A
#
# COMPACT_ATOMS: atom_id res chain seq x y z
N MET A 1 12.59 12.84 6.78
CA MET A 1 11.89 11.58 6.47
C MET A 1 12.70 10.44 7.07
N ASP A 2 12.15 9.68 8.02
CA ASP A 2 12.81 8.47 8.51
C ASP A 2 12.75 7.40 7.41
N THR A 3 13.86 7.15 6.73
CA THR A 3 13.96 6.24 5.58
C THR A 3 13.82 4.76 5.95
N LYS A 4 13.86 4.42 7.24
CA LYS A 4 13.54 3.07 7.73
C LYS A 4 12.03 2.85 7.82
N LYS A 5 11.27 3.90 8.12
CA LYS A 5 9.80 3.84 8.26
C LYS A 5 9.05 4.25 6.99
N TRP A 6 9.63 5.13 6.20
CA TRP A 6 8.98 5.74 5.03
C TRP A 6 9.85 5.56 3.79
N LYS A 7 9.22 5.18 2.68
CA LYS A 7 9.85 5.08 1.36
C LYS A 7 9.14 6.04 0.40
N SER A 8 9.91 6.70 -0.45
CA SER A 8 9.38 7.42 -1.60
C SER A 8 9.14 6.45 -2.75
N VAL A 9 8.07 6.67 -3.51
CA VAL A 9 7.76 5.93 -4.73
C VAL A 9 7.58 6.97 -5.83
N ALA A 10 8.33 6.83 -6.92
CA ALA A 10 8.12 7.66 -8.09
C ALA A 10 6.83 7.22 -8.79
N VAL A 11 6.00 8.19 -9.16
CA VAL A 11 4.76 7.97 -9.91
C VAL A 11 4.72 8.96 -11.07
N ASP A 12 4.01 8.59 -12.14
CA ASP A 12 3.78 9.49 -13.26
C ASP A 12 3.02 10.76 -12.84
N ILE A 13 3.29 11.86 -13.54
CA ILE A 13 2.76 13.19 -13.20
C ILE A 13 1.23 13.25 -13.32
N ASP A 14 0.63 12.55 -14.27
CA ASP A 14 -0.82 12.59 -14.47
C ASP A 14 -1.54 11.80 -13.37
N ASN A 15 -0.99 10.64 -13.00
CA ASN A 15 -1.45 9.89 -11.85
C ASN A 15 -1.33 10.69 -10.54
N TYR A 16 -0.23 11.44 -10.37
CA TYR A 16 -0.05 12.29 -9.19
C TYR A 16 -1.11 13.39 -9.10
N LYS A 17 -1.42 14.07 -10.22
CA LYS A 17 -2.48 15.08 -10.30
C LYS A 17 -3.84 14.49 -9.94
N ILE A 18 -4.18 13.34 -10.54
CA ILE A 18 -5.47 12.68 -10.30
C ILE A 18 -5.61 12.29 -8.83
N ILE A 19 -4.60 11.64 -8.24
CA ILE A 19 -4.63 11.22 -6.84
C ILE A 19 -4.75 12.43 -5.90
N THR A 20 -4.07 13.53 -6.24
CA THR A 20 -4.16 14.78 -5.46
C THR A 20 -5.58 15.34 -5.50
N ALA A 21 -6.19 15.43 -6.68
CA ALA A 21 -7.58 15.90 -6.83
C ALA A 21 -8.61 14.96 -6.18
N MET A 22 -8.40 13.65 -6.24
CA MET A 22 -9.23 12.67 -5.51
C MET A 22 -9.11 12.85 -4.00
N GLY A 23 -7.93 13.29 -3.53
CA GLY A 23 -7.67 13.50 -2.12
C GLY A 23 -8.50 14.62 -1.50
N GLU A 24 -8.80 15.67 -2.26
CA GLU A 24 -9.61 16.80 -1.79
C GLU A 24 -11.07 16.41 -1.50
N LYS A 25 -11.59 15.38 -2.16
CA LYS A 25 -12.99 14.92 -2.06
C LYS A 25 -13.27 13.95 -0.90
N GLY A 26 -12.33 13.80 0.04
CA GLY A 26 -12.53 13.00 1.27
C GLY A 26 -11.40 12.02 1.61
N PHE A 27 -10.40 11.86 0.74
CA PHE A 27 -9.23 11.01 0.97
C PHE A 27 -8.03 11.87 1.39
N ARG A 28 -7.86 12.12 2.69
CA ARG A 28 -6.75 12.94 3.21
C ARG A 28 -5.39 12.42 2.74
N ARG A 29 -4.83 13.07 1.71
CA ARG A 29 -3.47 12.91 1.15
C ARG A 29 -3.21 11.58 0.40
N PRO A 30 -2.37 11.59 -0.67
CA PRO A 30 -2.05 10.40 -1.47
C PRO A 30 -1.63 9.16 -0.66
N GLY A 31 -0.87 9.35 0.43
CA GLY A 31 -0.40 8.26 1.28
C GLY A 31 -1.53 7.49 1.97
N ALA A 32 -2.58 8.17 2.45
CA ALA A 32 -3.71 7.50 3.08
C ALA A 32 -4.57 6.75 2.05
N MET A 33 -4.65 7.27 0.82
CA MET A 33 -5.33 6.60 -0.28
C MET A 33 -4.63 5.28 -0.64
N ILE A 34 -3.30 5.29 -0.76
CA ILE A 34 -2.52 4.07 -1.00
C ILE A 34 -2.73 3.06 0.15
N ALA A 35 -2.69 3.51 1.40
CA ALA A 35 -2.93 2.63 2.56
C ALA A 35 -4.31 1.95 2.49
N LYS A 36 -5.38 2.71 2.18
CA LYS A 36 -6.73 2.17 2.03
C LYS A 36 -6.84 1.17 0.87
N LEU A 37 -6.18 1.45 -0.25
CA LEU A 37 -6.13 0.54 -1.39
C LEU A 37 -5.46 -0.79 -1.00
N VAL A 38 -4.32 -0.72 -0.31
CA VAL A 38 -3.61 -1.91 0.19
C VAL A 38 -4.50 -2.73 1.14
N ASP A 39 -5.17 -2.09 2.10
CA ASP A 39 -6.06 -2.80 3.03
C ASP A 39 -7.28 -3.42 2.32
N SER A 40 -7.83 -2.75 1.31
CA SER A 40 -8.93 -3.28 0.49
C SER A 40 -8.50 -4.50 -0.31
N GLU A 41 -7.36 -4.42 -1.00
CA GLU A 41 -6.82 -5.52 -1.78
C GLU A 41 -6.43 -6.71 -0.90
N LEU A 42 -5.87 -6.47 0.29
CA LEU A 42 -5.59 -7.52 1.27
C LEU A 42 -6.84 -8.32 1.62
N LYS A 43 -7.98 -7.65 1.86
CA LYS A 43 -9.27 -8.31 2.15
C LYS A 43 -9.76 -9.12 0.95
N THR A 44 -9.64 -8.58 -0.26
CA THR A 44 -10.02 -9.27 -1.49
C THR A 44 -9.18 -10.53 -1.70
N ILE A 45 -7.87 -10.45 -1.55
CA ILE A 45 -6.94 -11.58 -1.70
C ILE A 45 -7.17 -12.63 -0.60
N ALA A 46 -7.36 -12.19 0.64
CA ALA A 46 -7.67 -13.08 1.76
C ALA A 46 -8.94 -13.90 1.49
N LYS A 47 -10.01 -13.24 1.00
CA LYS A 47 -11.25 -13.91 0.60
C LYS A 47 -11.04 -14.91 -0.54
N LYS A 48 -10.24 -14.56 -1.57
CA LYS A 48 -9.94 -15.45 -2.70
C LYS A 48 -9.11 -16.67 -2.31
N THR A 49 -8.20 -16.50 -1.35
CA THR A 49 -7.24 -17.55 -0.95
C THR A 49 -7.69 -18.36 0.27
N GLY A 50 -8.83 -18.01 0.88
CA GLY A 50 -9.32 -18.67 2.10
C GLY A 50 -8.43 -18.47 3.33
N LYS A 51 -7.52 -17.48 3.30
CA LYS A 51 -6.63 -17.14 4.42
C LYS A 51 -7.26 -16.06 5.30
N SER A 52 -6.92 -16.05 6.59
CA SER A 52 -7.23 -14.90 7.43
C SER A 52 -6.42 -13.68 6.99
N VAL A 53 -7.03 -12.49 7.08
CA VAL A 53 -6.41 -11.23 6.67
C VAL A 53 -5.10 -10.99 7.42
N ASP A 54 -5.05 -11.30 8.72
CA ASP A 54 -3.87 -11.11 9.57
C ASP A 54 -2.72 -12.02 9.16
N LYS A 55 -3.01 -13.28 8.84
CA LYS A 55 -2.00 -14.24 8.39
C LYS A 55 -1.43 -13.83 7.03
N LEU A 56 -2.29 -13.43 6.10
CA LEU A 56 -1.86 -12.95 4.79
C LEU A 56 -1.02 -11.66 4.90
N ARG A 57 -1.40 -10.75 5.80
CA ARG A 57 -0.64 -9.53 6.07
C ARG A 57 0.76 -9.85 6.60
N ALA A 58 0.87 -10.75 7.56
CA ALA A 58 2.16 -11.19 8.09
C ALA A 58 3.04 -11.84 7.00
N ASP A 59 2.47 -12.76 6.21
CA ASP A 59 3.16 -13.41 5.09
C ASP A 59 3.74 -12.37 4.11
N LEU A 60 2.93 -11.39 3.71
CA LEU A 60 3.32 -10.37 2.74
C LEU A 60 4.35 -9.37 3.28
N LEU A 61 4.30 -9.05 4.58
CA LEU A 61 5.33 -8.20 5.22
C LEU A 61 6.69 -8.90 5.23
N VAL A 62 6.73 -10.20 5.52
CA VAL A 62 7.98 -10.99 5.47
C VAL A 62 8.52 -11.04 4.04
N GLN A 63 7.66 -11.31 3.06
CA GLN A 63 8.05 -11.33 1.64
C GLN A 63 8.56 -9.96 1.16
N GLY A 64 7.88 -8.88 1.53
CA GLY A 64 8.30 -7.51 1.21
C GLY A 64 9.65 -7.16 1.83
N GLY A 65 9.87 -7.53 3.09
CA GLY A 65 11.14 -7.34 3.78
C GLY A 65 12.31 -8.07 3.12
N ARG A 66 12.10 -9.30 2.63
CA ARG A 66 13.12 -10.05 1.87
C ARG A 66 13.49 -9.36 0.56
N LYS A 67 12.48 -8.98 -0.23
CA LYS A 67 12.67 -8.28 -1.52
C LYS A 67 13.41 -6.94 -1.37
N LEU A 68 13.13 -6.18 -0.31
CA LEU A 68 13.80 -4.90 -0.06
C LEU A 68 15.24 -5.05 0.40
N ASN A 69 15.59 -6.18 1.03
CA ASN A 69 16.94 -6.46 1.54
C ASN A 69 17.79 -7.30 0.57
N GLY A 70 17.32 -7.53 -0.66
CA GLY A 70 18.09 -8.19 -1.72
C GLY A 70 18.45 -9.65 -1.45
N ARG A 71 17.64 -10.40 -0.69
CA ARG A 71 17.77 -11.86 -0.51
C ARG A 71 16.57 -12.60 -1.06
#